data_AF-V5C090-F1
#
_entry.id   AF-V5C090-F1
#
_cell.length_a   1.000
_cell.length_b   1.000
_cell.length_c   1.000
_cell.angle_alpha   90.00
_cell.angle_beta   90.00
_cell.angle_gamma   90.00
#
_symmetry.space_group_name_H-M   'P 1'
#
loop_
_entity.id
_entity.type
_entity.pdbx_description
1 polymer ?
#
loop_
_entity_poly.entity_id
_entity_poly.type
_entity_poly.pdbx_seq_one_letter_code
_entity_poly.pdbx_strand_id
1 'polypeptide(L)'
;MSTISDNSEISTLSRIVRSQVEHEDNLISHRISWLLMSHSFIFSAYATLLVWPPGYPKYEVQIAKLADLIPLLGCASALLVWITVLAAIINTSLLYCFYCEKETPSEQSLEVPPILGNKWTHLFGLSAPALLPPILFYVWWQFI
;
A
#
# COMPACT_ATOMS: atom_id res chain seq x y z
N MET A 1 -2.60 -42.61 14.15
CA MET A 1 -2.86 -42.33 12.71
C MET A 1 -3.43 -40.93 12.48
N SER A 2 -4.23 -40.36 13.40
CA SER A 2 -4.79 -39.01 13.26
C SER A 2 -3.78 -37.86 13.46
N THR A 3 -2.83 -38.01 14.38
CA THR A 3 -1.86 -36.93 14.74
C THR A 3 -0.85 -36.57 13.64
N ILE A 4 -0.57 -37.48 12.70
CA ILE A 4 0.38 -37.23 11.59
C ILE A 4 -0.30 -36.47 10.45
N SER A 5 -1.58 -36.75 10.17
CA SER A 5 -2.37 -35.99 9.19
C SER A 5 -2.54 -34.54 9.64
N ASP A 6 -2.88 -34.35 10.91
CA ASP A 6 -3.15 -33.04 11.50
C ASP A 6 -1.93 -32.09 11.44
N ASN A 7 -0.74 -32.59 11.79
CA ASN A 7 0.51 -31.82 11.68
C ASN A 7 0.88 -31.46 10.23
N SER A 8 0.58 -32.34 9.25
CA SER A 8 0.84 -32.06 7.83
C SER A 8 -0.11 -30.99 7.26
N GLU A 9 -1.34 -30.95 7.75
CA GLU A 9 -2.33 -29.95 7.35
C GLU A 9 -2.00 -28.56 7.92
N ILE A 10 -1.64 -28.49 9.21
CA ILE A 10 -1.25 -27.23 9.87
C ILE A 10 -0.02 -26.60 9.21
N SER A 11 1.01 -27.40 8.90
CA SER A 11 2.21 -26.93 8.21
C SER A 11 1.94 -26.46 6.76
N THR A 12 0.96 -27.08 6.09
CA THR A 12 0.55 -26.65 4.75
C THR A 12 -0.23 -25.34 4.80
N LEU A 13 -1.16 -25.20 5.75
CA LEU A 13 -1.93 -23.98 5.97
C LEU A 13 -1.04 -22.80 6.34
N SER A 14 -0.08 -22.98 7.25
CA SER A 14 0.85 -21.91 7.64
C SER A 14 1.70 -21.43 6.47
N ARG A 15 2.18 -22.36 5.62
CA ARG A 15 2.91 -22.03 4.39
C ARG A 15 2.05 -21.27 3.38
N ILE A 16 0.79 -21.66 3.21
CA ILE A 16 -0.15 -20.97 2.30
C ILE A 16 -0.39 -19.55 2.80
N VAL A 17 -0.75 -19.37 4.07
CA VAL A 17 -1.00 -18.04 4.66
C VAL A 17 0.23 -17.15 4.52
N ARG A 18 1.43 -17.67 4.86
CA ARG A 18 2.67 -16.93 4.69
C ARG A 18 2.90 -16.47 3.25
N SER A 19 2.71 -17.36 2.28
CA SER A 19 2.89 -17.02 0.86
C SER A 19 1.93 -15.92 0.38
N GLN A 20 0.70 -15.90 0.90
CA GLN A 20 -0.27 -14.85 0.59
C GLN A 20 0.12 -13.51 1.20
N VAL A 21 0.59 -13.51 2.45
CA VAL A 21 1.09 -12.31 3.13
C VAL A 21 2.29 -11.72 2.36
N GLU A 22 3.27 -12.55 2.00
CA GLU A 22 4.44 -12.13 1.23
C GLU A 22 4.06 -11.62 -0.16
N HIS A 23 3.02 -12.19 -0.79
CA HIS A 23 2.52 -11.71 -2.07
C HIS A 23 1.87 -10.32 -1.96
N GLU A 24 1.01 -10.11 -0.96
CA GLU A 24 0.35 -8.82 -0.71
C GLU A 24 1.37 -7.73 -0.35
N ASP A 25 2.36 -8.03 0.49
CA ASP A 25 3.41 -7.07 0.87
C ASP A 25 4.27 -6.63 -0.33
N ASN A 26 4.62 -7.58 -1.21
CA ASN A 26 5.29 -7.26 -2.47
C ASN A 26 4.40 -6.39 -3.37
N LEU A 27 3.11 -6.69 -3.45
CA LEU A 27 2.17 -5.92 -4.27
C LEU A 27 2.01 -4.49 -3.74
N ILE A 28 1.94 -4.30 -2.42
CA ILE A 28 1.94 -3.00 -1.76
C ILE A 28 3.22 -2.24 -2.09
N SER A 29 4.38 -2.87 -1.92
CA SER A 29 5.69 -2.26 -2.22
C SER A 29 5.81 -1.80 -3.67
N HIS A 30 5.32 -2.62 -4.61
CA HIS A 30 5.24 -2.22 -6.02
C HIS A 30 4.31 -1.03 -6.24
N ARG A 31 3.11 -1.02 -5.65
CA ARG A 31 2.15 0.09 -5.78
C ARG A 31 2.72 1.41 -5.24
N ILE A 32 3.39 1.38 -4.10
CA ILE A 32 4.04 2.56 -3.52
C ILE A 32 5.19 3.06 -4.40
N SER A 33 6.00 2.15 -4.94
CA SER A 33 7.09 2.51 -5.85
C SER A 33 6.56 3.19 -7.12
N TRP A 34 5.48 2.65 -7.70
CA TRP A 34 4.80 3.25 -8.86
C TRP A 34 4.17 4.61 -8.53
N LEU A 35 3.58 4.76 -7.34
CA LEU A 35 3.02 6.02 -6.86
C LEU A 35 4.11 7.11 -6.78
N LEU A 36 5.23 6.81 -6.12
CA LEU A 36 6.35 7.73 -5.94
C LEU A 36 6.97 8.17 -7.27
N MET A 37 7.18 7.21 -8.19
CA MET A 37 7.71 7.51 -9.52
C MET A 37 6.77 8.44 -10.29
N SER A 38 5.48 8.14 -10.29
CA SER A 38 4.47 8.96 -10.98
C SER A 38 4.37 10.36 -10.36
N HIS A 39 4.40 10.47 -9.03
CA HIS A 39 4.31 11.75 -8.34
C HIS A 39 5.53 12.63 -8.62
N SER A 40 6.72 12.05 -8.69
CA SER A 40 7.95 12.79 -9.05
C SER A 40 7.84 13.41 -10.44
N PHE A 41 7.25 12.67 -11.39
CA PHE A 41 6.98 13.17 -12.73
C PHE A 41 5.94 14.31 -12.73
N ILE A 42 4.82 14.12 -12.02
CA ILE A 42 3.75 15.12 -11.90
C ILE A 42 4.26 16.41 -11.24
N PHE A 43 5.06 16.31 -10.16
CA PHE A 43 5.69 17.48 -9.53
C PHE A 43 6.65 18.21 -10.46
N SER A 44 7.44 17.46 -11.23
CA SER A 44 8.37 18.06 -12.20
C SER A 44 7.63 18.81 -13.31
N ALA A 45 6.53 18.22 -13.82
CA ALA A 45 5.66 18.88 -14.79
C ALA A 45 5.01 20.14 -14.21
N TYR A 46 4.50 20.07 -12.97
CA TYR A 46 3.89 21.20 -12.28
C TYR A 46 4.88 22.36 -12.08
N ALA A 47 6.08 22.07 -11.57
CA ALA A 47 7.13 23.06 -11.38
C ALA A 47 7.52 23.75 -12.71
N THR A 48 7.57 22.99 -13.80
CA THR A 48 7.86 23.54 -15.14
C THR A 48 6.78 24.53 -15.59
N LEU A 49 5.50 24.27 -15.29
CA LEU A 49 4.42 25.18 -15.60
C LEU A 49 4.48 26.47 -14.77
N LEU A 50 4.85 26.38 -13.49
CA LEU A 50 4.97 27.55 -12.61
C LEU A 50 6.09 28.51 -13.01
N VAL A 51 7.15 28.00 -13.65
CA VAL A 51 8.31 28.80 -14.11
C VAL A 51 8.09 29.36 -15.53
N TRP A 52 6.96 29.08 -16.16
CA TRP A 52 6.70 29.51 -17.54
C TRP A 52 6.65 31.04 -17.67
N PRO A 53 7.41 31.65 -18.60
CA PRO A 53 7.46 33.09 -18.72
C PRO A 53 6.12 33.68 -19.22
N PRO A 54 5.62 34.75 -18.58
CA PRO A 54 4.42 35.45 -19.06
C PRO A 54 4.72 36.16 -20.40
N GLY A 55 3.79 36.13 -21.35
CA GLY A 55 3.93 36.85 -22.63
C GLY A 55 3.67 36.06 -23.91
N TYR A 56 3.22 34.79 -23.81
CA TYR A 56 2.81 33.98 -24.97
C TYR A 56 1.30 33.70 -24.92
N PRO A 57 0.45 34.63 -25.39
CA PRO A 57 -1.01 34.59 -25.21
C PRO A 57 -1.70 33.40 -25.89
N LYS A 58 -1.01 32.73 -26.83
CA LYS A 58 -1.55 31.60 -27.59
C LYS A 58 -1.86 30.37 -26.70
N TYR A 59 -1.17 30.23 -25.56
CA TYR A 59 -1.25 29.04 -24.71
C TYR A 59 -1.63 29.32 -23.25
N GLU A 60 -1.88 30.56 -22.87
CA GLU A 60 -2.14 30.94 -21.47
C GLU A 60 -3.34 30.20 -20.88
N VAL A 61 -4.44 30.08 -21.63
CA VAL A 61 -5.64 29.37 -21.18
C VAL A 61 -5.37 27.87 -21.02
N GLN A 62 -4.58 27.27 -21.91
CA GLN A 62 -4.23 25.85 -21.86
C GLN A 62 -3.28 25.56 -20.69
N ILE A 63 -2.30 26.43 -20.45
CA ILE A 63 -1.36 26.32 -19.33
C ILE A 63 -2.11 26.47 -18.01
N ALA A 64 -3.03 27.44 -17.88
CA ALA A 64 -3.85 27.60 -16.68
C ALA A 64 -4.70 26.36 -16.39
N LYS A 65 -5.41 25.84 -17.41
CA LYS A 65 -6.20 24.60 -17.25
C LYS A 65 -5.33 23.40 -16.86
N LEU A 66 -4.13 23.29 -17.42
CA LEU A 66 -3.22 22.19 -17.09
C LEU A 66 -2.65 22.34 -15.67
N ALA A 67 -2.37 23.57 -15.23
CA ALA A 67 -1.95 23.87 -13.87
C ALA A 67 -3.03 23.50 -12.84
N ASP A 68 -4.31 23.66 -13.16
CA ASP A 68 -5.41 23.25 -12.28
C ASP A 68 -5.67 21.73 -12.32
N LEU A 69 -5.50 21.09 -13.49
CA LEU A 69 -5.73 19.65 -13.67
C LEU A 69 -4.66 18.77 -12.99
N ILE A 70 -3.42 19.24 -12.96
CA ILE A 70 -2.30 18.45 -12.43
C ILE A 70 -2.46 18.12 -10.93
N PRO A 71 -2.77 19.08 -10.03
CA PRO A 71 -3.07 18.79 -8.63
C PRO A 71 -4.25 17.84 -8.46
N LEU A 72 -5.29 17.98 -9.27
CA LEU A 72 -6.44 17.07 -9.26
C LEU A 72 -6.03 15.63 -9.60
N LEU A 73 -5.18 15.43 -10.61
CA LEU A 73 -4.64 14.12 -10.98
C LEU A 73 -3.73 13.55 -9.87
N GLY A 74 -2.94 14.39 -9.22
CA GLY A 74 -2.14 14.04 -8.06
C GLY A 74 -3.00 13.50 -6.91
N CYS A 75 -4.02 14.26 -6.51
CA CYS A 75 -5.00 13.83 -5.50
C CYS A 75 -5.71 12.53 -5.88
N ALA A 76 -6.22 12.43 -7.11
CA ALA A 76 -6.98 11.26 -7.57
C ALA A 76 -6.12 9.98 -7.56
N SER A 77 -4.87 10.07 -8.04
CA SER A 77 -3.96 8.92 -8.06
C SER A 77 -3.49 8.52 -6.65
N ALA A 78 -3.21 9.47 -5.77
CA ALA A 78 -2.88 9.20 -4.37
C ALA A 78 -4.05 8.50 -3.64
N LEU A 79 -5.27 8.99 -3.83
CA LEU A 79 -6.47 8.40 -3.24
C LEU A 79 -6.72 6.96 -3.73
N LEU A 80 -6.58 6.74 -5.04
CA LEU A 80 -6.78 5.41 -5.63
C LEU A 80 -5.78 4.40 -5.07
N VAL A 81 -4.49 4.77 -5.01
CA VAL A 81 -3.47 3.90 -4.41
C VAL A 81 -3.74 3.67 -2.93
N TRP A 82 -4.16 4.71 -2.18
CA TRP A 82 -4.49 4.56 -0.77
C TRP A 82 -5.58 3.51 -0.52
N ILE A 83 -6.67 3.54 -1.30
CA ILE A 83 -7.74 2.55 -1.23
C ILE A 83 -7.21 1.13 -1.48
N THR A 84 -6.35 0.95 -2.49
CA THR A 84 -5.79 -0.39 -2.79
C THR A 84 -4.86 -0.91 -1.70
N VAL A 85 -4.09 -0.04 -1.05
CA VAL A 85 -3.22 -0.39 0.08
C VAL A 85 -4.06 -0.76 1.31
N LEU A 86 -5.10 0.03 1.62
CA LEU A 86 -6.01 -0.29 2.72
C LEU A 86 -6.74 -1.61 2.49
N ALA A 87 -7.20 -1.87 1.26
CA ALA A 87 -7.84 -3.14 0.91
C ALA A 87 -6.90 -4.33 1.13
N ALA A 88 -5.64 -4.22 0.73
CA ALA A 88 -4.63 -5.26 0.95
C ALA A 88 -4.39 -5.50 2.45
N ILE A 89 -4.19 -4.44 3.24
CA ILE A 89 -3.97 -4.53 4.69
C ILE A 89 -5.17 -5.19 5.39
N ILE A 90 -6.40 -4.81 5.03
CA ILE A 90 -7.62 -5.39 5.60
C ILE A 90 -7.72 -6.87 5.22
N ASN A 91 -7.47 -7.23 3.96
CA ASN A 91 -7.49 -8.61 3.50
C ASN A 91 -6.49 -9.49 4.28
N THR A 92 -5.26 -9.01 4.45
CA THR A 92 -4.23 -9.69 5.22
C THR A 92 -4.61 -9.85 6.70
N SER A 93 -5.23 -8.81 7.29
CA SER A 93 -5.65 -8.83 8.70
C SER A 93 -6.83 -9.79 8.94
N LEU A 94 -7.76 -9.85 8.00
CA LEU A 94 -8.90 -10.77 8.03
C LEU A 94 -8.43 -12.22 7.88
N LEU A 95 -7.48 -12.48 6.97
CA LEU A 95 -6.87 -13.80 6.81
C LEU A 95 -6.17 -14.28 8.09
N TYR A 96 -5.51 -13.35 8.79
CA TYR A 96 -4.90 -13.61 10.10
C TYR A 96 -5.93 -13.92 11.18
N CYS A 97 -7.04 -13.18 11.23
CA CYS A 97 -8.12 -13.43 12.18
C CYS A 97 -8.72 -14.84 12.00
N PHE A 98 -9.01 -15.24 10.75
CA PHE A 98 -9.52 -16.58 10.44
C PHE A 98 -8.52 -17.70 10.78
N TYR A 99 -7.22 -17.44 10.67
CA TYR A 99 -6.19 -18.39 11.06
C TYR A 99 -6.14 -18.54 12.59
N CYS A 100 -6.12 -17.44 13.34
CA CYS A 100 -6.13 -17.46 14.80
C CYS A 100 -7.41 -18.05 15.41
N GLU A 101 -8.57 -17.86 14.77
CA GLU A 101 -9.84 -18.46 15.24
C GLU A 101 -9.85 -19.99 15.09
N LYS A 102 -9.17 -20.52 14.07
CA LYS A 102 -9.03 -21.97 13.87
C LYS A 102 -7.99 -22.63 14.77
N GLU A 103 -6.98 -21.88 15.24
CA GLU A 103 -6.07 -22.36 16.29
C GLU A 103 -6.73 -22.22 17.68
N THR A 104 -7.51 -23.22 18.10
CA THR A 104 -7.97 -23.33 19.49
C THR A 104 -6.79 -23.49 20.48
N PRO A 105 -6.85 -22.90 21.69
CA PRO A 105 -5.74 -22.80 22.63
C PRO A 105 -5.53 -24.07 23.48
N SER A 106 -5.58 -25.24 22.86
CA SER A 106 -5.27 -26.50 23.55
C SER A 106 -4.22 -27.27 22.78
N GLU A 107 -3.02 -27.23 23.34
CA GLU A 107 -1.89 -28.12 23.08
C GLU A 107 -0.92 -27.75 21.96
N GLN A 108 0.34 -27.67 22.40
CA GLN A 108 1.58 -27.88 21.66
C GLN A 108 2.22 -26.65 21.00
N SER A 109 2.76 -25.84 21.91
CA SER A 109 4.14 -25.34 21.98
C SER A 109 5.26 -26.19 21.33
N LEU A 110 5.14 -26.63 20.07
CA LEU A 110 6.28 -27.16 19.30
C LEU A 110 6.30 -26.61 17.87
N GLU A 111 7.30 -25.77 17.62
CA GLU A 111 7.99 -25.67 16.32
C GLU A 111 7.30 -25.04 15.10
N VAL A 112 6.13 -24.40 15.20
CA VAL A 112 5.67 -23.54 14.10
C VAL A 112 6.31 -22.15 14.28
N PRO A 113 7.28 -21.74 13.43
CA PRO A 113 7.89 -20.42 13.57
C PRO A 113 6.80 -19.36 13.43
N PRO A 114 6.84 -18.29 14.25
CA PRO A 114 5.83 -17.24 14.21
C PRO A 114 5.69 -16.73 12.77
N ILE A 115 4.53 -17.02 12.17
CA ILE A 115 4.25 -16.85 10.73
C ILE A 115 4.41 -15.38 10.33
N LEU A 116 4.16 -14.47 11.28
CA LEU A 116 4.64 -13.11 11.27
C LEU A 116 5.48 -12.91 12.52
N GLY A 117 6.65 -12.28 12.36
CA GLY A 117 7.43 -11.78 13.50
C GLY A 117 6.61 -10.83 14.38
N ASN A 118 7.26 -10.25 15.39
CA ASN A 118 6.62 -9.39 16.38
C ASN A 118 5.63 -8.39 15.74
N LYS A 119 4.39 -8.29 16.28
CA LYS A 119 3.30 -7.45 15.73
C LYS A 119 3.74 -6.01 15.47
N TRP A 120 4.62 -5.50 16.32
CA TRP A 120 5.21 -4.16 16.19
C TRP A 120 6.10 -4.02 14.96
N THR A 121 6.95 -4.99 14.66
CA THR A 121 7.84 -4.95 13.48
C THR A 121 7.03 -4.93 12.19
N HIS A 122 5.95 -5.71 12.14
CA HIS A 122 5.03 -5.71 10.99
C HIS A 122 4.24 -4.39 10.89
N LEU A 123 3.76 -3.85 12.02
CA LEU A 123 3.05 -2.57 12.05
C LEU A 123 3.95 -1.39 11.61
N PHE A 124 5.20 -1.37 12.06
CA PHE A 124 6.18 -0.37 11.64
C PHE A 124 6.55 -0.53 10.15
N GLY A 125 6.67 -1.76 9.65
CA GLY A 125 6.88 -2.03 8.22
C GLY A 125 5.74 -1.50 7.34
N LEU A 126 4.49 -1.66 7.78
CA LEU A 126 3.29 -1.18 7.06
C LEU A 126 3.01 0.31 7.24
N SER A 127 3.68 0.98 8.20
CA SER A 127 3.44 2.40 8.46
C SER A 127 3.82 3.28 7.26
N ALA A 128 4.93 3.00 6.58
CA ALA A 128 5.36 3.78 5.42
C ALA A 128 4.39 3.66 4.23
N PRO A 129 3.97 2.46 3.80
CA PRO A 129 2.93 2.32 2.77
C PRO A 129 1.58 2.91 3.13
N ALA A 130 1.19 2.88 4.41
CA ALA A 130 -0.10 3.42 4.85
C ALA A 130 -0.10 4.96 4.93
N LEU A 131 1.02 5.58 5.28
CA LEU A 131 1.14 7.03 5.48
C LEU A 131 1.54 7.79 4.20
N LEU A 132 2.28 7.18 3.28
CA LEU A 132 2.73 7.84 2.06
C LEU A 132 1.58 8.38 1.19
N PRO A 133 0.56 7.59 0.84
CA PRO A 133 -0.56 8.06 0.03
C PRO A 133 -1.34 9.25 0.63
N PRO A 134 -1.76 9.26 1.92
CA PRO A 134 -2.45 10.41 2.49
C PRO A 134 -1.56 11.64 2.64
N ILE A 135 -0.25 11.48 2.87
CA ILE A 135 0.70 12.60 2.85
C ILE A 135 0.73 13.24 1.45
N LEU A 136 0.87 12.44 0.40
CA LEU A 136 0.88 12.95 -0.98
C LEU A 136 -0.45 13.59 -1.38
N PHE A 137 -1.58 13.00 -0.96
CA PHE A 137 -2.90 13.61 -1.14
C PHE A 137 -2.98 14.98 -0.45
N TYR A 138 -2.53 15.08 0.80
CA TYR A 138 -2.53 16.34 1.53
C TYR A 138 -1.65 17.40 0.89
N VAL A 139 -0.47 17.00 0.36
CA VAL A 139 0.41 17.92 -0.38
C VAL A 139 -0.31 18.47 -1.62
N TRP A 140 -0.93 17.62 -2.43
CA TRP A 140 -1.64 18.07 -3.63
C TRP A 140 -2.88 18.91 -3.30
N TRP A 141 -3.55 18.62 -2.19
CA TRP A 141 -4.68 19.41 -1.71
C TRP A 141 -4.31 20.87 -1.42
N GLN A 142 -3.05 21.18 -1.07
CA GLN A 142 -2.61 22.57 -0.88
C GLN A 142 -2.55 23.38 -2.20
N PHE A 143 -2.55 22.72 -3.35
CA PHE A 143 -2.43 23.34 -4.67
C PHE A 143 -3.75 23.37 -5.46
N ILE A 144 -4.85 22.87 -4.88
CA ILE A 144 -6.22 22.96 -5.39
C ILE A 144 -6.89 24.19 -4.77
#